data_AF-A0A3N2NNF6-F1
#
_entry.id   AF-A0A3N2NNF6-F1
#
_cell.length_a   1.000
_cell.length_b   1.000
_cell.length_c   1.000
_cell.angle_alpha   90.00
_cell.angle_beta   90.00
_cell.angle_gamma   90.00
#
_symmetry.space_group_name_H-M   'P 1'
#
loop_
_entity.id
_entity.type
_entity.pdbx_description
1 polymer ?
#
loop_
_entity_poly.entity_id
_entity_poly.type
_entity_poly.pdbx_seq_one_letter_code
_entity_poly.pdbx_strand_id
1 'polypeptide(L)'
;MKKVFYYLSSLLVLAGCSQETDFFPSNGTGDNAGFKFELTTDDNTTRTVTDDNFKTVFSEGDQVGLFVVKRTDGDVSLKASGNYADNRKLTYSGGEWIIDREVTKPSNGEILDFYAYYPYVENADPTAIAYDATKSMCDLMMANTGDVDASSEVVKLIFSHQLSLIDTRISGGAASGVTVKSVKTKASFDLGKFGTEEVMTLSGTETADVKMENVGNKHFRAYIPSQEVEGSQLLIEQGERTQTYTPVNTGFKKGTAYQYNIVSKLVNIADLPNCYIVKPGEEVTFPVLKAYEVWRQVKFINNGDLRNDGPVGAELIWQDVKSLITKENLILNVDPTSDDLSTITVKTKPGVEGNALVAVTMGGDKTWVYHIWVTDFDPDSNVAEVDNNGDGNPDYIFMDRNLGALTSDVTNPRSVGMYYQGGNGTPYPGFTDKFPTDGAVITEIPLYDIDNKAVAIKTDNIWNDNYGQGMRRHLTDPTLFMTSSGEPFSWISQGAQFAEWASFWSDETTGEKGIFDPSPEGWMVPAYKNNLSPWNSFLSGNDSIIDPTTVYPVGGRMRFDGKFGNCDHVMLFSGTMDGLKTFAFDATNTWGQINNYSAGNALNVRCVKIQ
;
A
#
# COMPACT_ATOMS: atom_id res chain seq x y z
N MET A 1 -6.38 8.67 12.79
CA MET A 1 -7.51 7.79 13.20
C MET A 1 -8.63 7.90 12.18
N LYS A 2 -8.56 7.13 11.08
CA LYS A 2 -9.64 7.05 10.08
C LYS A 2 -10.61 5.96 10.52
N LYS A 3 -11.85 6.34 10.86
CA LYS A 3 -12.95 5.41 11.10
C LYS A 3 -13.41 4.86 9.75
N VAL A 4 -13.19 3.58 9.50
CA VAL A 4 -13.71 2.87 8.33
C VAL A 4 -15.16 2.51 8.63
N PHE A 5 -16.09 3.11 7.88
CA PHE A 5 -17.51 2.77 7.90
C PHE A 5 -17.74 1.59 6.95
N TYR A 6 -18.36 0.51 7.44
CA TYR A 6 -18.84 -0.58 6.60
C TYR A 6 -20.10 -0.13 5.84
N TYR A 7 -19.98 0.11 4.54
CA TYR A 7 -21.12 0.23 3.64
C TYR A 7 -21.41 -1.14 3.02
N LEU A 8 -22.56 -1.74 3.38
CA LEU A 8 -23.20 -2.75 2.54
C LEU A 8 -24.08 -2.01 1.53
N SER A 9 -23.68 -2.07 0.26
CA SER A 9 -24.35 -1.43 -0.87
C SER A 9 -25.74 -2.02 -1.10
N SER A 10 -26.77 -1.24 -0.75
CA SER A 10 -28.13 -1.43 -1.26
C SER A 10 -28.35 -0.48 -2.43
N LEU A 11 -28.74 -1.02 -3.59
CA LEU A 11 -29.10 -0.25 -4.77
C LEU A 11 -30.23 0.74 -4.42
N LEU A 12 -29.94 2.03 -4.54
CA LEU A 12 -30.93 3.09 -4.41
C LEU A 12 -31.75 3.19 -5.70
N VAL A 13 -33.00 2.73 -5.67
CA VAL A 13 -34.00 3.14 -6.67
C VAL A 13 -34.75 4.34 -6.07
N LEU A 14 -34.46 5.53 -6.61
CA LEU A 14 -35.22 6.75 -6.33
C LEU A 14 -36.65 6.60 -6.89
N ALA A 15 -37.61 6.39 -6.01
CA ALA A 15 -39.00 6.79 -6.21
C ALA A 15 -39.45 7.48 -4.92
N GLY A 16 -39.60 8.79 -4.99
CA GLY A 16 -40.04 9.60 -3.85
C GLY A 16 -41.50 9.36 -3.50
N CYS A 17 -41.84 9.45 -2.21
CA CYS A 17 -42.84 10.37 -1.68
C CYS A 17 -43.01 10.22 -0.15
N SER A 18 -43.24 11.37 0.47
CA SER A 18 -43.74 11.68 1.83
C SER A 18 -43.03 11.10 3.06
N GLN A 19 -42.45 12.03 3.82
CA GLN A 19 -42.29 11.92 5.26
C GLN A 19 -43.65 11.61 5.92
N GLU A 20 -43.72 10.52 6.67
CA GLU A 20 -44.63 10.44 7.82
C GLU A 20 -43.80 10.15 9.07
N THR A 21 -43.67 11.20 9.86
CA THR A 21 -43.24 11.15 11.26
C THR A 21 -44.40 10.60 12.09
N ASP A 22 -44.51 9.28 12.20
CA ASP A 22 -45.40 8.67 13.18
C ASP A 22 -44.64 8.41 14.48
N PHE A 23 -44.66 9.46 15.30
CA PHE A 23 -44.42 9.43 16.73
C PHE A 23 -45.62 8.73 17.37
N PHE A 24 -45.54 7.42 17.63
CA PHE A 24 -46.63 6.74 18.34
C PHE A 24 -46.64 7.17 19.82
N PRO A 25 -47.75 7.75 20.33
CA PRO A 25 -47.88 8.04 21.75
C PRO A 25 -48.16 6.74 22.51
N SER A 26 -47.42 6.52 23.59
CA SER A 26 -47.74 5.51 24.60
C SER A 26 -49.09 5.86 25.25
N ASN A 27 -50.10 5.01 25.06
CA ASN A 27 -51.14 4.77 26.07
C ASN A 27 -52.00 3.56 25.68
N GLY A 28 -51.59 2.40 26.18
CA GLY A 28 -52.44 1.23 26.36
C GLY A 28 -52.23 0.75 27.80
N THR A 29 -53.26 0.89 28.63
CA THR A 29 -53.28 0.49 30.04
C THR A 29 -53.19 -1.03 30.18
N GLY A 30 -52.18 -1.48 30.93
CA GLY A 30 -51.96 -2.85 31.37
C GLY A 30 -50.49 -3.04 31.74
N ASP A 31 -50.15 -2.95 33.02
CA ASP A 31 -48.82 -3.23 33.56
C ASP A 31 -48.28 -4.57 33.02
N ASN A 32 -47.29 -4.51 32.14
CA ASN A 32 -46.27 -5.53 31.90
C ASN A 32 -45.20 -4.89 30.99
N ALA A 33 -44.35 -4.03 31.56
CA ALA A 33 -43.17 -3.53 30.84
C ALA A 33 -42.36 -4.71 30.28
N GLY A 34 -41.89 -4.62 29.04
CA GLY A 34 -40.99 -5.63 28.45
C GLY A 34 -39.67 -5.79 29.21
N PHE A 35 -38.84 -6.74 28.82
CA PHE A 35 -37.51 -6.91 29.41
C PHE A 35 -36.53 -5.82 28.95
N LYS A 36 -35.64 -5.40 29.85
CA LYS A 36 -34.42 -4.65 29.49
C LYS A 36 -33.29 -5.63 29.21
N PHE A 37 -32.40 -5.28 28.28
CA PHE A 37 -31.29 -6.14 27.87
C PHE A 37 -29.94 -5.50 28.18
N GLU A 38 -29.09 -6.23 28.90
CA GLU A 38 -27.67 -5.91 29.10
C GLU A 38 -26.84 -6.96 28.38
N LEU A 39 -26.01 -6.55 27.42
CA LEU A 39 -25.15 -7.46 26.67
C LEU A 39 -23.70 -7.15 27.01
N THR A 40 -22.94 -8.20 27.31
CA THR A 40 -21.50 -8.14 27.58
C THR A 40 -20.80 -9.31 26.90
N THR A 41 -19.47 -9.31 26.88
CA THR A 41 -18.66 -10.44 26.43
C THR A 41 -18.04 -11.16 27.63
N ASP A 42 -17.80 -12.46 27.51
CA ASP A 42 -17.06 -13.22 28.52
C ASP A 42 -15.54 -12.98 28.37
N ASP A 43 -15.01 -12.07 29.18
CA ASP A 43 -13.58 -11.71 29.19
C ASP A 43 -12.65 -12.85 29.65
N ASN A 44 -13.19 -13.99 30.14
CA ASN A 44 -12.42 -15.10 30.72
C ASN A 44 -12.18 -16.29 29.76
N THR A 45 -12.72 -16.28 28.53
CA THR A 45 -12.46 -17.34 27.55
C THR A 45 -11.25 -16.95 26.67
N THR A 46 -10.25 -17.83 26.59
CA THR A 46 -8.95 -17.62 25.92
C THR A 46 -9.16 -17.10 24.50
N ARG A 47 -8.64 -15.89 24.19
CA ARG A 47 -9.28 -14.73 23.50
C ARG A 47 -9.35 -14.78 21.97
N THR A 48 -10.49 -14.51 21.31
CA THR A 48 -10.72 -14.17 19.87
C THR A 48 -11.44 -12.83 19.81
N VAL A 49 -10.99 -11.82 19.04
CA VAL A 49 -11.33 -10.42 19.40
C VAL A 49 -11.30 -9.35 18.29
N THR A 50 -12.11 -8.30 18.46
CA THR A 50 -12.29 -7.12 17.60
C THR A 50 -11.22 -6.01 17.68
N ASP A 51 -10.36 -5.94 18.70
CA ASP A 51 -9.33 -4.88 18.86
C ASP A 51 -7.88 -5.42 19.03
N ASP A 52 -6.88 -4.54 19.09
CA ASP A 52 -5.44 -4.90 19.23
C ASP A 52 -5.02 -5.45 20.59
N ASN A 53 -5.80 -5.17 21.63
CA ASN A 53 -5.58 -5.66 23.00
C ASN A 53 -6.28 -6.98 23.27
N PHE A 54 -6.95 -7.53 22.26
CA PHE A 54 -7.83 -8.66 22.42
C PHE A 54 -8.94 -8.36 23.46
N LYS A 55 -9.60 -7.20 23.36
CA LYS A 55 -10.87 -6.86 24.01
C LYS A 55 -12.04 -6.67 23.02
N THR A 56 -13.16 -7.35 23.27
CA THR A 56 -14.38 -7.26 22.45
C THR A 56 -15.28 -6.16 23.01
N VAL A 57 -15.73 -5.24 22.15
CA VAL A 57 -16.62 -4.15 22.55
C VAL A 57 -17.67 -3.93 21.47
N PHE A 58 -18.94 -3.95 21.86
CA PHE A 58 -20.04 -3.59 20.96
C PHE A 58 -20.01 -2.09 20.65
N SER A 59 -20.19 -1.76 19.38
CA SER A 59 -20.13 -0.42 18.82
C SER A 59 -21.49 0.05 18.31
N GLU A 60 -21.67 1.37 18.22
CA GLU A 60 -22.91 1.99 17.73
C GLU A 60 -23.33 1.38 16.38
N GLY A 61 -24.55 0.89 16.31
CA GLY A 61 -25.11 0.24 15.12
C GLY A 61 -24.94 -1.29 15.08
N ASP A 62 -24.21 -1.91 16.02
CA ASP A 62 -24.12 -3.37 16.11
C ASP A 62 -25.51 -3.99 16.35
N GLN A 63 -25.76 -5.13 15.70
CA GLN A 63 -27.06 -5.79 15.72
C GLN A 63 -26.95 -7.25 16.16
N VAL A 64 -27.86 -7.67 17.04
CA VAL A 64 -27.96 -9.00 17.63
C VAL A 64 -29.32 -9.60 17.33
N GLY A 65 -29.36 -10.90 17.02
CA GLY A 65 -30.61 -11.66 16.93
C GLY A 65 -30.94 -12.38 18.23
N LEU A 66 -32.19 -12.29 18.66
CA LEU A 66 -32.69 -12.87 19.90
C LEU A 66 -33.86 -13.83 19.65
N PHE A 67 -33.75 -15.03 20.19
CA PHE A 67 -34.82 -16.02 20.28
C PHE A 67 -35.18 -16.27 21.74
N VAL A 68 -36.47 -16.51 21.99
CA VAL A 68 -36.98 -16.75 23.34
C VAL A 68 -37.85 -18.00 23.32
N VAL A 69 -37.58 -18.93 24.24
CA VAL A 69 -38.30 -20.19 24.37
C VAL A 69 -39.01 -20.22 25.71
N LYS A 70 -40.25 -20.68 25.73
CA LYS A 70 -40.98 -20.93 26.97
C LYS A 70 -40.72 -22.35 27.44
N ARG A 71 -40.33 -22.54 28.70
CA ARG A 71 -40.16 -23.86 29.29
C ARG A 71 -41.51 -24.56 29.47
N THR A 72 -41.60 -25.81 29.04
CA THR A 72 -42.73 -26.72 29.30
C THR A 72 -42.22 -27.94 30.06
N ASP A 73 -43.11 -28.68 30.74
CA ASP A 73 -42.77 -29.97 31.38
C ASP A 73 -42.37 -31.00 30.30
N GLY A 74 -41.09 -30.96 29.92
CA GLY A 74 -40.50 -31.67 28.77
C GLY A 74 -39.65 -30.73 27.91
N ASP A 75 -38.40 -31.15 27.68
CA ASP A 75 -37.27 -30.52 26.96
C ASP A 75 -37.45 -29.10 26.38
N VAL A 76 -36.59 -28.19 26.83
CA VAL A 76 -36.50 -26.80 26.34
C VAL A 76 -35.73 -26.76 25.03
N SER A 77 -36.37 -27.15 23.94
CA SER A 77 -35.75 -27.15 22.61
C SER A 77 -36.07 -25.87 21.84
N LEU A 78 -35.04 -25.10 21.51
CA LEU A 78 -35.11 -24.00 20.57
C LEU A 78 -35.47 -24.54 19.17
N LYS A 79 -36.53 -23.99 18.56
CA LYS A 79 -37.02 -24.40 17.24
C LYS A 79 -36.57 -23.41 16.17
N ALA A 80 -36.61 -23.83 14.91
CA ALA A 80 -36.34 -22.93 13.78
C ALA A 80 -37.33 -21.76 13.68
N SER A 81 -38.57 -21.96 14.11
CA SER A 81 -39.61 -20.92 14.21
C SER A 81 -40.75 -21.37 15.14
N GLY A 82 -41.62 -20.43 15.50
CA GLY A 82 -42.74 -20.67 16.40
C GLY A 82 -42.32 -20.73 17.87
N ASN A 83 -41.19 -20.11 18.22
CA ASN A 83 -40.80 -19.95 19.62
C ASN A 83 -41.62 -18.82 20.27
N TYR A 84 -41.39 -18.56 21.55
CA TYR A 84 -42.06 -17.46 22.27
C TYR A 84 -41.75 -16.09 21.62
N ALA A 85 -40.52 -15.92 21.14
CA ALA A 85 -40.15 -14.87 20.22
C ALA A 85 -39.09 -15.39 19.24
N ASP A 86 -39.28 -15.11 17.95
CA ASP A 86 -38.34 -15.50 16.90
C ASP A 86 -37.55 -14.29 16.40
N ASN A 87 -36.21 -14.44 16.39
CA ASN A 87 -35.23 -13.55 15.78
C ASN A 87 -35.50 -12.03 15.94
N ARG A 88 -35.77 -11.59 17.18
CA ARG A 88 -35.90 -10.16 17.50
C ARG A 88 -34.57 -9.47 17.31
N LYS A 89 -34.58 -8.28 16.71
CA LYS A 89 -33.36 -7.53 16.45
C LYS A 89 -33.10 -6.57 17.59
N LEU A 90 -31.97 -6.72 18.27
CA LEU A 90 -31.45 -5.69 19.16
C LEU A 90 -30.40 -4.87 18.41
N THR A 91 -30.48 -3.54 18.52
CA THR A 91 -29.50 -2.62 17.93
C THR A 91 -28.85 -1.81 19.06
N TYR A 92 -27.53 -1.77 19.10
CA TYR A 92 -26.81 -0.94 20.05
C TYR A 92 -26.86 0.52 19.60
N SER A 93 -27.53 1.37 20.39
CA SER A 93 -27.62 2.79 20.09
C SER A 93 -27.63 3.65 21.35
N GLY A 94 -26.81 4.69 21.37
CA GLY A 94 -26.77 5.65 22.49
C GLY A 94 -26.32 5.04 23.82
N GLY A 95 -25.58 3.93 23.78
CA GLY A 95 -25.14 3.20 24.98
C GLY A 95 -26.14 2.16 25.50
N GLU A 96 -27.27 1.96 24.82
CA GLU A 96 -28.32 1.02 25.20
C GLU A 96 -28.63 0.03 24.06
N TRP A 97 -29.20 -1.13 24.41
CA TRP A 97 -29.69 -2.10 23.42
C TRP A 97 -31.18 -1.93 23.21
N ILE A 98 -31.54 -1.51 21.99
CA ILE A 98 -32.93 -1.23 21.61
C ILE A 98 -33.46 -2.43 20.82
N ILE A 99 -34.54 -3.04 21.30
CA ILE A 99 -35.22 -4.15 20.63
C ILE A 99 -36.25 -3.62 19.61
N ASP A 100 -36.30 -4.22 18.43
CA ASP A 100 -37.23 -3.84 17.35
C ASP A 100 -38.71 -4.04 17.74
N ARG A 101 -38.98 -5.08 18.53
CA ARG A 101 -40.31 -5.47 18.97
C ARG A 101 -40.23 -6.17 20.33
N GLU A 102 -40.97 -5.66 21.30
CA GLU A 102 -40.92 -6.14 22.68
C GLU A 102 -41.24 -7.65 22.83
N VAL A 103 -40.57 -8.27 23.80
CA VAL A 103 -40.89 -9.61 24.29
C VAL A 103 -41.78 -9.45 25.52
N THR A 104 -43.00 -9.98 25.47
CA THR A 104 -43.96 -9.92 26.58
C THR A 104 -43.45 -10.69 27.79
N LYS A 105 -43.76 -10.21 29.00
CA LYS A 105 -43.47 -10.96 30.23
C LYS A 105 -44.23 -12.29 30.25
N PRO A 106 -43.64 -13.38 30.78
CA PRO A 106 -44.33 -14.65 30.95
C PRO A 106 -45.44 -14.53 32.00
N SER A 107 -46.43 -15.44 31.97
CA SER A 107 -47.46 -15.47 33.02
C SER A 107 -46.86 -15.97 34.34
N ASN A 108 -47.50 -15.67 35.48
CA ASN A 108 -47.00 -16.11 36.80
C ASN A 108 -46.82 -17.64 36.85
N GLY A 109 -45.61 -18.11 37.17
CA GLY A 109 -45.22 -19.52 37.17
C GLY A 109 -44.65 -20.05 35.85
N GLU A 110 -44.62 -19.25 34.78
CA GLU A 110 -43.96 -19.58 33.51
C GLU A 110 -42.51 -19.08 33.49
N ILE A 111 -41.64 -19.86 32.86
CA ILE A 111 -40.19 -19.59 32.78
C ILE A 111 -39.79 -19.49 31.30
N LEU A 112 -38.93 -18.53 30.97
CA LEU A 112 -38.37 -18.31 29.64
C LEU A 112 -36.86 -18.54 29.63
N ASP A 113 -36.36 -19.06 28.51
CA ASP A 113 -34.93 -19.14 28.18
C ASP A 113 -34.66 -18.25 26.96
N PHE A 114 -33.64 -17.40 27.06
CA PHE A 114 -33.23 -16.44 26.04
C PHE A 114 -31.96 -16.93 25.36
N TYR A 115 -31.93 -16.83 24.03
CA TYR A 115 -30.81 -17.24 23.19
C TYR A 115 -30.49 -16.11 22.23
N ALA A 116 -29.21 -15.72 22.13
CA ALA A 116 -28.80 -14.62 21.27
C ALA A 116 -27.55 -14.94 20.46
N TYR A 117 -27.44 -14.33 19.28
CA TYR A 117 -26.27 -14.44 18.42
C TYR A 117 -25.94 -13.11 17.75
N TYR A 118 -24.66 -12.94 17.41
CA TYR A 118 -24.10 -11.79 16.72
C TYR A 118 -23.21 -12.27 15.56
N PRO A 119 -23.22 -11.62 14.38
CA PRO A 119 -24.08 -10.50 14.00
C PRO A 119 -25.50 -10.94 13.57
N TYR A 120 -26.47 -10.04 13.68
CA TYR A 120 -27.86 -10.28 13.27
C TYR A 120 -28.00 -10.61 11.79
N VAL A 121 -28.84 -11.60 11.49
CA VAL A 121 -29.29 -11.95 10.13
C VAL A 121 -30.81 -12.08 10.14
N GLU A 122 -31.50 -11.37 9.24
CA GLU A 122 -32.97 -11.20 9.28
C GLU A 122 -33.78 -12.51 9.30
N ASN A 123 -33.30 -13.54 8.58
CA ASN A 123 -33.98 -14.83 8.44
C ASN A 123 -33.08 -15.99 8.88
N ALA A 124 -32.35 -15.83 9.98
CA ALA A 124 -31.51 -16.89 10.53
C ALA A 124 -32.34 -18.09 11.02
N ASP A 125 -31.89 -19.30 10.70
CA ASP A 125 -32.32 -20.52 11.38
C ASP A 125 -31.47 -20.68 12.65
N PRO A 126 -32.02 -20.53 13.86
CA PRO A 126 -31.26 -20.63 15.10
C PRO A 126 -30.68 -22.03 15.34
N THR A 127 -31.19 -23.06 14.68
CA THR A 127 -30.70 -24.44 14.80
C THR A 127 -29.58 -24.74 13.80
N ALA A 128 -29.35 -23.84 12.83
CA ALA A 128 -28.39 -24.02 11.75
C ALA A 128 -27.85 -22.68 11.21
N ILE A 129 -27.30 -21.85 12.10
CA ILE A 129 -26.68 -20.56 11.71
C ILE A 129 -25.45 -20.85 10.86
N ALA A 130 -25.53 -20.56 9.56
CA ALA A 130 -24.47 -20.83 8.61
C ALA A 130 -23.34 -19.78 8.70
N TYR A 131 -22.10 -20.27 8.72
CA TYR A 131 -20.90 -19.46 8.62
C TYR A 131 -20.04 -19.93 7.43
N ASP A 132 -19.45 -18.98 6.72
CA ASP A 132 -18.55 -19.23 5.59
C ASP A 132 -17.42 -18.20 5.58
N ALA A 133 -16.23 -18.61 6.02
CA ALA A 133 -15.04 -17.77 6.09
C ALA A 133 -14.59 -17.22 4.73
N THR A 134 -15.08 -17.79 3.61
CA THR A 134 -14.77 -17.27 2.27
C THR A 134 -15.65 -16.10 1.85
N LYS A 135 -16.76 -15.85 2.58
CA LYS A 135 -17.76 -14.83 2.23
C LYS A 135 -17.84 -13.71 3.25
N SER A 136 -17.61 -14.01 4.52
CA SER A 136 -17.74 -13.04 5.60
C SER A 136 -16.66 -13.29 6.64
N MET A 137 -16.00 -12.20 7.04
CA MET A 137 -14.95 -12.18 8.06
C MET A 137 -15.52 -11.58 9.34
N CYS A 138 -16.66 -12.13 9.80
CA CYS A 138 -17.33 -11.67 11.00
C CYS A 138 -16.99 -12.55 12.20
N ASP A 139 -16.98 -11.93 13.37
CA ASP A 139 -16.79 -12.62 14.64
C ASP A 139 -18.13 -13.15 15.14
N LEU A 140 -18.46 -14.41 14.83
CA LEU A 140 -19.69 -15.05 15.27
C LEU A 140 -19.64 -15.28 16.79
N MET A 141 -20.54 -14.64 17.52
CA MET A 141 -20.69 -14.80 18.96
C MET A 141 -22.09 -15.29 19.32
N MET A 142 -22.21 -15.99 20.44
CA MET A 142 -23.48 -16.51 20.96
C MET A 142 -23.57 -16.35 22.47
N ALA A 143 -24.81 -16.25 22.97
CA ALA A 143 -25.13 -16.16 24.39
C ALA A 143 -26.42 -16.94 24.70
N ASN A 144 -26.55 -17.40 25.93
CA ASN A 144 -27.83 -17.84 26.47
C ASN A 144 -28.04 -17.35 27.91
N THR A 145 -29.30 -17.18 28.28
CA THR A 145 -29.73 -16.85 29.65
C THR A 145 -31.00 -17.62 29.94
N GLY A 146 -30.91 -18.65 30.78
CA GLY A 146 -32.05 -19.46 31.17
C GLY A 146 -32.74 -18.97 32.44
N ASP A 147 -33.84 -19.63 32.79
CA ASP A 147 -34.51 -19.50 34.09
C ASP A 147 -35.09 -18.11 34.39
N VAL A 148 -35.60 -17.41 33.36
CA VAL A 148 -36.13 -16.05 33.50
C VAL A 148 -37.65 -16.08 33.72
N ASP A 149 -38.10 -15.58 34.87
CA ASP A 149 -39.52 -15.50 35.22
C ASP A 149 -40.11 -14.08 35.05
N ALA A 150 -41.39 -13.92 35.42
CA ALA A 150 -42.11 -12.66 35.31
C ALA A 150 -41.55 -11.53 36.21
N SER A 151 -40.78 -11.86 37.26
CA SER A 151 -40.20 -10.88 38.19
C SER A 151 -38.89 -10.27 37.69
N SER A 152 -38.29 -10.85 36.64
CA SER A 152 -36.99 -10.45 36.12
C SER A 152 -37.11 -9.19 35.26
N GLU A 153 -36.52 -8.07 35.66
CA GLU A 153 -36.57 -6.82 34.89
C GLU A 153 -35.49 -6.73 33.79
N VAL A 154 -34.32 -7.30 34.04
CA VAL A 154 -33.15 -7.23 33.17
C VAL A 154 -32.72 -8.64 32.78
N VAL A 155 -32.53 -8.88 31.49
CA VAL A 155 -31.93 -10.09 30.94
C VAL A 155 -30.49 -9.79 30.55
N LYS A 156 -29.54 -10.50 31.17
CA LYS A 156 -28.11 -10.35 30.92
C LYS A 156 -27.62 -11.43 29.97
N LEU A 157 -27.17 -11.02 28.78
CA LEU A 157 -26.64 -11.92 27.75
C LEU A 157 -25.12 -11.77 27.70
N ILE A 158 -24.41 -12.83 28.08
CA ILE A 158 -22.95 -12.88 28.08
C ILE A 158 -22.50 -13.65 26.83
N PHE A 159 -21.93 -12.93 25.87
CA PHE A 159 -21.49 -13.47 24.59
C PHE A 159 -20.14 -14.16 24.70
N SER A 160 -20.04 -15.33 24.07
CA SER A 160 -18.78 -16.02 23.82
C SER A 160 -18.55 -16.17 22.33
N HIS A 161 -17.28 -16.06 21.93
CA HIS A 161 -16.85 -16.28 20.55
C HIS A 161 -16.98 -17.74 20.15
N GLN A 162 -17.51 -17.98 18.94
CA GLN A 162 -17.76 -19.32 18.42
C GLN A 162 -16.70 -19.80 17.42
N LEU A 163 -15.86 -18.88 16.94
CA LEU A 163 -14.84 -19.13 15.93
C LEU A 163 -13.43 -19.10 16.56
N SER A 164 -12.43 -19.44 15.74
CA SER A 164 -11.01 -19.25 16.06
C SER A 164 -10.47 -18.05 15.27
N LEU A 165 -9.62 -17.24 15.88
CA LEU A 165 -9.02 -16.07 15.24
C LEU A 165 -7.58 -16.41 14.88
N ILE A 166 -7.23 -16.24 13.62
CA ILE A 166 -5.84 -16.23 13.16
C ILE A 166 -5.44 -14.76 13.06
N ASP A 167 -4.47 -14.35 13.88
CA ASP A 167 -3.98 -12.98 13.97
C ASP A 167 -2.52 -12.96 13.50
N THR A 168 -2.27 -12.39 12.32
CA THR A 168 -0.94 -12.43 11.69
C THR A 168 -0.37 -11.02 11.60
N ARG A 169 0.76 -10.77 12.28
CA ARG A 169 1.51 -9.52 12.23
C ARG A 169 2.79 -9.72 11.45
N ILE A 170 2.97 -8.97 10.37
CA ILE A 170 4.16 -9.05 9.53
C ILE A 170 5.14 -7.94 9.90
N SER A 171 6.41 -8.30 10.06
CA SER A 171 7.53 -7.38 10.26
C SER A 171 8.57 -7.55 9.14
N GLY A 172 9.52 -6.62 9.04
CA GLY A 172 10.52 -6.63 7.96
C GLY A 172 9.91 -6.26 6.62
N GLY A 173 10.20 -7.06 5.59
CA GLY A 173 9.88 -6.80 4.17
C GLY A 173 8.40 -6.57 3.85
N ALA A 174 8.04 -6.63 2.58
CA ALA A 174 6.71 -6.27 2.09
C ALA A 174 5.66 -7.34 2.37
N ALA A 175 4.41 -6.92 2.54
CA ALA A 175 3.25 -7.79 2.59
C ALA A 175 1.99 -6.98 2.30
N SER A 176 1.31 -7.35 1.22
CA SER A 176 0.03 -6.76 0.77
C SER A 176 -1.17 -7.64 1.15
N GLY A 177 -0.93 -8.92 1.42
CA GLY A 177 -1.97 -9.89 1.77
C GLY A 177 -1.40 -11.07 2.56
N VAL A 178 -2.31 -11.78 3.25
CA VAL A 178 -2.03 -13.09 3.83
C VAL A 178 -3.22 -13.99 3.53
N THR A 179 -2.96 -15.24 3.14
CA THR A 179 -3.97 -16.26 2.88
C THR A 179 -3.73 -17.47 3.76
N VAL A 180 -4.76 -17.92 4.48
CA VAL A 180 -4.75 -19.20 5.22
C VAL A 180 -5.10 -20.31 4.24
N LYS A 181 -4.20 -21.27 4.06
CA LYS A 181 -4.34 -22.36 3.09
C LYS A 181 -4.91 -23.61 3.73
N SER A 182 -5.72 -24.33 2.95
CA SER A 182 -6.17 -25.69 3.26
C SER A 182 -6.92 -25.82 4.59
N VAL A 183 -7.88 -24.93 4.85
CA VAL A 183 -8.73 -24.98 6.04
C VAL A 183 -10.19 -25.26 5.67
N LYS A 184 -10.96 -25.88 6.56
CA LYS A 184 -12.41 -25.97 6.43
C LYS A 184 -13.00 -24.60 6.72
N THR A 185 -13.76 -24.07 5.75
CA THR A 185 -14.22 -22.69 5.79
C THR A 185 -15.67 -22.53 6.21
N LYS A 186 -16.44 -23.63 6.21
CA LYS A 186 -17.89 -23.61 6.46
C LYS A 186 -18.27 -24.40 7.70
N ALA A 187 -19.17 -23.83 8.48
CA ALA A 187 -19.76 -24.48 9.63
C ALA A 187 -21.22 -24.07 9.81
N SER A 188 -21.97 -24.91 10.50
CA SER A 188 -23.32 -24.63 10.97
C SER A 188 -23.29 -24.59 12.50
N PHE A 189 -23.90 -23.57 13.08
CA PHE A 189 -23.97 -23.41 14.53
C PHE A 189 -25.41 -23.55 15.03
N ASP A 190 -25.61 -24.39 16.03
CA ASP A 190 -26.89 -24.60 16.70
C ASP A 190 -26.92 -23.81 18.00
N LEU A 191 -27.65 -22.70 17.99
CA LEU A 191 -27.75 -21.79 19.12
C LEU A 191 -28.42 -22.45 20.34
N GLY A 192 -29.31 -23.43 20.13
CA GLY A 192 -29.96 -24.19 21.20
C GLY A 192 -28.98 -25.09 21.96
N LYS A 193 -27.84 -25.41 21.35
CA LYS A 193 -26.76 -26.23 21.92
C LYS A 193 -25.58 -25.40 22.44
N PHE A 194 -25.74 -24.09 22.56
CA PHE A 194 -24.72 -23.22 23.12
C PHE A 194 -24.24 -23.70 24.50
N GLY A 195 -22.92 -23.71 24.70
CA GLY A 195 -22.26 -24.25 25.89
C GLY A 195 -21.88 -25.74 25.79
N THR A 196 -22.26 -26.44 24.73
CA THR A 196 -21.89 -27.84 24.48
C THR A 196 -20.87 -27.99 23.34
N GLU A 197 -20.24 -29.16 23.21
CA GLU A 197 -19.34 -29.48 22.08
C GLU A 197 -20.11 -29.61 20.75
N GLU A 198 -21.42 -29.89 20.79
CA GLU A 198 -22.27 -30.06 19.62
C GLU A 198 -22.78 -28.74 19.02
N VAL A 199 -22.43 -27.59 19.62
CA VAL A 199 -22.83 -26.25 19.16
C VAL A 199 -22.41 -25.95 17.72
N MET A 200 -21.32 -26.56 17.24
CA MET A 200 -20.77 -26.31 15.92
C MET A 200 -20.58 -27.63 15.17
N THR A 201 -21.06 -27.67 13.93
CA THR A 201 -20.80 -28.76 13.00
C THR A 201 -20.11 -28.23 11.76
N LEU A 202 -18.95 -28.79 11.41
CA LEU A 202 -18.25 -28.47 10.17
C LEU A 202 -19.06 -28.94 8.96
N SER A 203 -19.26 -28.06 7.99
CA SER A 203 -20.06 -28.34 6.80
C SER A 203 -19.20 -29.03 5.73
N GLY A 204 -18.92 -30.33 5.93
CA GLY A 204 -18.19 -31.17 4.98
C GLY A 204 -16.71 -31.41 5.33
N THR A 205 -16.01 -32.10 4.42
CA THR A 205 -14.61 -32.51 4.58
C THR A 205 -13.64 -31.74 3.69
N GLU A 206 -14.15 -30.96 2.73
CA GLU A 206 -13.32 -30.19 1.80
C GLU A 206 -12.66 -28.99 2.48
N THR A 207 -11.43 -28.71 2.07
CA THR A 207 -10.67 -27.55 2.52
C THR A 207 -10.58 -26.51 1.41
N ALA A 208 -10.54 -25.24 1.77
CA ALA A 208 -10.33 -24.12 0.86
C ALA A 208 -9.37 -23.09 1.47
N ASP A 209 -9.05 -22.07 0.68
CA ASP A 209 -8.21 -20.96 1.12
C ASP A 209 -9.08 -19.81 1.65
N VAL A 210 -8.60 -19.12 2.69
CA VAL A 210 -9.24 -17.95 3.28
C VAL A 210 -8.28 -16.77 3.20
N LYS A 211 -8.65 -15.76 2.41
CA LYS A 211 -7.91 -14.50 2.39
C LYS A 211 -8.17 -13.73 3.67
N MET A 212 -7.12 -13.37 4.39
CA MET A 212 -7.21 -12.62 5.64
C MET A 212 -7.56 -11.15 5.37
N GLU A 213 -8.34 -10.54 6.27
CA GLU A 213 -8.63 -9.11 6.23
C GLU A 213 -7.40 -8.33 6.66
N ASN A 214 -7.04 -7.28 5.91
CA ASN A 214 -5.97 -6.35 6.27
C ASN A 214 -6.53 -5.30 7.24
N VAL A 215 -6.06 -5.31 8.48
CA VAL A 215 -6.48 -4.35 9.52
C VAL A 215 -5.53 -3.15 9.64
N GLY A 216 -4.57 -3.02 8.71
CA GLY A 216 -3.59 -1.94 8.63
C GLY A 216 -2.20 -2.35 9.12
N ASN A 217 -1.16 -1.58 8.80
CA ASN A 217 0.22 -1.79 9.31
C ASN A 217 0.76 -3.23 9.14
N LYS A 218 0.46 -3.88 8.01
CA LYS A 218 0.81 -5.29 7.72
C LYS A 218 0.31 -6.27 8.79
N HIS A 219 -0.84 -5.98 9.38
CA HIS A 219 -1.56 -6.83 10.31
C HIS A 219 -2.81 -7.39 9.63
N PHE A 220 -2.99 -8.71 9.72
CA PHE A 220 -4.02 -9.43 9.01
C PHE A 220 -4.79 -10.35 9.96
N ARG A 221 -6.11 -10.47 9.77
CA ARG A 221 -6.99 -11.28 10.62
C ARG A 221 -7.89 -12.22 9.84
N ALA A 222 -8.18 -13.39 10.39
CA ALA A 222 -9.20 -14.29 9.88
C ALA A 222 -9.95 -15.05 10.97
N TYR A 223 -11.27 -15.08 10.86
CA TYR A 223 -12.13 -15.92 11.69
C TYR A 223 -12.45 -17.21 10.94
N ILE A 224 -12.12 -18.35 11.54
CA ILE A 224 -12.36 -19.68 10.94
C ILE A 224 -13.09 -20.60 11.92
N PRO A 225 -13.87 -21.58 11.43
CA PRO A 225 -14.43 -22.63 12.28
C PRO A 225 -13.34 -23.37 13.05
N SER A 226 -13.68 -23.80 14.26
CA SER A 226 -12.80 -24.68 15.04
C SER A 226 -12.62 -26.01 14.33
N GLN A 227 -11.39 -26.50 14.28
CA GLN A 227 -11.02 -27.70 13.51
C GLN A 227 -9.63 -28.20 13.88
N GLU A 228 -9.40 -29.48 13.73
CA GLU A 228 -8.05 -30.02 13.61
C GLU A 228 -7.52 -29.72 12.21
N VAL A 229 -6.23 -29.37 12.13
CA VAL A 229 -5.53 -29.07 10.87
C VAL A 229 -4.19 -29.78 10.84
N GLU A 230 -3.97 -30.54 9.77
CA GLU A 230 -2.67 -31.11 9.47
C GLU A 230 -2.06 -30.33 8.30
N GLY A 231 -1.00 -29.55 8.57
CA GLY A 231 -0.27 -28.84 7.53
C GLY A 231 -0.93 -27.58 6.96
N SER A 232 -1.76 -26.87 7.74
CA SER A 232 -2.19 -25.51 7.35
C SER A 232 -0.99 -24.60 7.09
N GLN A 233 -1.12 -23.65 6.18
CA GLN A 233 -0.06 -22.70 5.84
C GLN A 233 -0.62 -21.28 5.81
N LEU A 234 0.21 -20.32 6.20
CA LEU A 234 -0.02 -18.90 5.96
C LEU A 234 0.82 -18.49 4.74
N LEU A 235 0.17 -18.06 3.68
CA LEU A 235 0.80 -17.57 2.48
C LEU A 235 0.83 -16.04 2.54
N ILE A 236 2.00 -15.46 2.80
CA ILE A 236 2.23 -14.02 2.76
C ILE A 236 2.41 -13.61 1.29
N GLU A 237 1.75 -12.54 0.87
CA GLU A 237 1.63 -12.14 -0.54
C GLU A 237 2.13 -10.70 -0.75
N GLN A 238 2.96 -10.48 -1.77
CA GLN A 238 3.30 -9.15 -2.30
C GLN A 238 3.23 -9.20 -3.82
N GLY A 239 2.14 -8.67 -4.39
CA GLY A 239 1.84 -8.90 -5.81
C GLY A 239 1.68 -10.40 -6.09
N GLU A 240 2.39 -10.92 -7.08
CA GLU A 240 2.39 -12.36 -7.41
C GLU A 240 3.40 -13.17 -6.58
N ARG A 241 4.28 -12.49 -5.84
CA ARG A 241 5.31 -13.14 -5.02
C ARG A 241 4.70 -13.60 -3.71
N THR A 242 5.10 -14.79 -3.29
CA THR A 242 4.58 -15.38 -2.05
C THR A 242 5.69 -15.92 -1.16
N GLN A 243 5.44 -15.88 0.14
CA GLN A 243 6.26 -16.52 1.16
C GLN A 243 5.35 -17.40 2.01
N THR A 244 5.67 -18.68 2.10
CA THR A 244 4.95 -19.62 2.95
C THR A 244 5.51 -19.58 4.37
N TYR A 245 4.61 -19.56 5.34
CA TYR A 245 4.87 -19.82 6.75
C TYR A 245 4.03 -21.00 7.22
N THR A 246 4.62 -21.91 7.99
CA THR A 246 3.92 -23.08 8.54
C THR A 246 3.65 -22.86 10.03
N PRO A 247 2.39 -22.64 10.43
CA PRO A 247 1.99 -22.66 11.83
C PRO A 247 2.41 -23.91 12.58
N VAL A 248 2.75 -23.77 13.86
CA VAL A 248 3.12 -24.88 14.76
C VAL A 248 1.88 -25.65 15.26
N ASN A 249 0.69 -25.08 15.12
CA ASN A 249 -0.53 -25.63 15.71
C ASN A 249 -1.07 -26.78 14.87
N THR A 250 -1.58 -27.81 15.54
CA THR A 250 -2.27 -28.96 14.91
C THR A 250 -3.79 -28.79 14.87
N GLY A 251 -4.31 -27.66 15.36
CA GLY A 251 -5.73 -27.39 15.44
C GLY A 251 -6.03 -25.95 15.87
N PHE A 252 -7.22 -25.48 15.50
CA PHE A 252 -7.79 -24.19 15.87
C PHE A 252 -9.02 -24.40 16.76
N LYS A 253 -8.99 -23.85 17.97
CA LYS A 253 -10.01 -24.04 18.98
C LYS A 253 -10.96 -22.85 19.04
N LYS A 254 -12.25 -23.16 19.18
CA LYS A 254 -13.30 -22.17 19.44
C LYS A 254 -12.87 -21.21 20.55
N GLY A 255 -13.15 -19.94 20.34
CA GLY A 255 -12.84 -18.87 21.27
C GLY A 255 -11.39 -18.41 21.23
N THR A 256 -10.46 -19.17 20.65
CA THR A 256 -9.00 -18.93 20.77
C THR A 256 -8.42 -18.13 19.60
N ALA A 257 -7.64 -17.08 19.91
CA ALA A 257 -6.76 -16.42 18.95
C ALA A 257 -5.37 -17.04 18.94
N TYR A 258 -4.88 -17.17 17.72
CA TYR A 258 -3.56 -17.67 17.41
C TYR A 258 -2.79 -16.55 16.75
N GLN A 259 -1.86 -15.97 17.50
CA GLN A 259 -1.04 -14.88 17.02
C GLN A 259 0.26 -15.38 16.39
N TYR A 260 0.55 -14.90 15.19
CA TYR A 260 1.78 -15.17 14.45
C TYR A 260 2.50 -13.87 14.13
N ASN A 261 3.70 -13.71 14.67
CA ASN A 261 4.61 -12.64 14.30
C ASN A 261 5.59 -13.19 13.26
N ILE A 262 5.45 -12.77 12.00
CA ILE A 262 6.20 -13.33 10.87
C ILE A 262 7.12 -12.25 10.30
N VAL A 263 8.37 -12.60 10.00
CA VAL A 263 9.27 -11.71 9.26
C VAL A 263 9.12 -12.01 7.77
N SER A 264 8.64 -11.02 7.00
CA SER A 264 8.58 -11.12 5.55
C SER A 264 9.96 -10.90 4.92
N LYS A 265 10.28 -11.75 3.95
CA LYS A 265 11.44 -11.67 3.05
C LYS A 265 11.02 -11.16 1.66
N LEU A 266 9.73 -10.90 1.45
CA LEU A 266 9.26 -10.30 0.21
C LEU A 266 9.72 -8.85 0.15
N VAL A 267 9.97 -8.37 -1.06
CA VAL A 267 10.44 -7.00 -1.30
C VAL A 267 9.34 -6.25 -2.03
N ASN A 268 9.08 -5.02 -1.62
CA ASN A 268 8.24 -4.13 -2.39
C ASN A 268 9.09 -3.60 -3.54
N ILE A 269 8.64 -3.79 -4.78
CA ILE A 269 9.44 -3.48 -5.96
C ILE A 269 9.74 -1.98 -6.07
N ALA A 270 8.85 -1.13 -5.57
CA ALA A 270 9.09 0.31 -5.52
C ALA A 270 10.21 0.72 -4.53
N ASP A 271 10.43 -0.08 -3.48
CA ASP A 271 11.47 0.22 -2.46
C ASP A 271 12.87 -0.13 -2.96
N LEU A 272 12.99 -1.04 -3.93
CA LEU A 272 14.26 -1.27 -4.62
C LEU A 272 14.71 0.04 -5.28
N PRO A 273 15.98 0.44 -5.18
CA PRO A 273 16.41 1.73 -5.70
C PRO A 273 16.68 1.68 -7.21
N ASN A 274 16.55 2.84 -7.86
CA ASN A 274 16.94 3.04 -9.26
C ASN A 274 18.28 3.77 -9.39
N CYS A 275 18.80 4.30 -8.27
CA CYS A 275 20.14 4.86 -8.15
C CYS A 275 20.92 4.14 -7.04
N TYR A 276 22.18 3.81 -7.30
CA TYR A 276 23.10 3.26 -6.30
C TYR A 276 24.24 4.24 -6.10
N ILE A 277 24.41 4.69 -4.85
CA ILE A 277 25.54 5.52 -4.43
C ILE A 277 26.70 4.60 -4.06
N VAL A 278 27.88 4.90 -4.55
CA VAL A 278 29.10 4.14 -4.27
C VAL A 278 30.29 5.09 -4.20
N LYS A 279 31.19 4.89 -3.23
CA LYS A 279 32.37 5.74 -3.11
C LYS A 279 33.39 5.44 -4.20
N PRO A 280 34.19 6.43 -4.64
CA PRO A 280 35.27 6.21 -5.59
C PRO A 280 36.27 5.13 -5.12
N GLY A 281 36.37 4.04 -5.87
CA GLY A 281 37.26 2.91 -5.57
C GLY A 281 36.59 1.75 -4.85
N GLU A 282 35.36 1.94 -4.36
CA GLU A 282 34.56 0.90 -3.72
C GLU A 282 33.66 0.17 -4.72
N GLU A 283 32.93 -0.81 -4.24
CA GLU A 283 31.99 -1.61 -5.01
C GLU A 283 30.59 -1.56 -4.41
N VAL A 284 29.58 -1.71 -5.28
CA VAL A 284 28.18 -1.84 -4.90
C VAL A 284 27.56 -3.02 -5.63
N THR A 285 26.77 -3.82 -4.91
CA THR A 285 26.05 -4.97 -5.46
C THR A 285 24.55 -4.74 -5.36
N PHE A 286 23.82 -5.02 -6.44
CA PHE A 286 22.40 -4.78 -6.51
C PHE A 286 21.63 -5.85 -7.30
N PRO A 287 20.35 -6.11 -6.96
CA PRO A 287 19.58 -7.17 -7.59
C PRO A 287 19.11 -6.81 -9.00
N VAL A 288 19.04 -7.79 -9.90
CA VAL A 288 18.37 -7.63 -11.20
C VAL A 288 16.84 -7.72 -11.08
N LEU A 289 16.33 -8.08 -9.90
CA LEU A 289 14.91 -8.39 -9.65
C LEU A 289 13.95 -7.33 -10.19
N LYS A 290 14.23 -6.03 -10.01
CA LYS A 290 13.36 -4.96 -10.51
C LYS A 290 13.18 -5.03 -12.03
N ALA A 291 14.23 -5.39 -12.78
CA ALA A 291 14.16 -5.53 -14.22
C ALA A 291 13.17 -6.61 -14.69
N TYR A 292 12.93 -7.66 -13.89
CA TYR A 292 11.93 -8.68 -14.17
C TYR A 292 10.54 -8.24 -13.73
N GLU A 293 10.43 -7.72 -12.51
CA GLU A 293 9.14 -7.43 -11.89
C GLU A 293 8.43 -6.23 -12.51
N VAL A 294 9.17 -5.24 -13.02
CA VAL A 294 8.57 -4.16 -13.82
C VAL A 294 7.80 -4.73 -15.00
N TRP A 295 8.39 -5.66 -15.76
CA TRP A 295 7.75 -6.24 -16.93
C TRP A 295 6.56 -7.13 -16.58
N ARG A 296 6.66 -7.90 -15.49
CA ARG A 296 5.60 -8.78 -15.00
C ARG A 296 4.40 -8.00 -14.43
N GLN A 297 4.67 -6.98 -13.62
CA GLN A 297 3.63 -6.29 -12.84
C GLN A 297 3.02 -5.10 -13.58
N VAL A 298 3.81 -4.38 -14.38
CA VAL A 298 3.33 -3.19 -15.10
C VAL A 298 2.72 -3.61 -16.44
N LYS A 299 1.46 -4.05 -16.38
CA LYS A 299 0.77 -4.72 -17.50
C LYS A 299 0.72 -3.91 -18.79
N PHE A 300 0.68 -2.58 -18.74
CA PHE A 300 0.69 -1.81 -19.99
C PHE A 300 2.00 -1.90 -20.78
N ILE A 301 3.11 -2.30 -20.15
CA ILE A 301 4.40 -2.45 -20.81
C ILE A 301 4.36 -3.60 -21.80
N ASN A 302 3.77 -4.74 -21.47
CA ASN A 302 3.71 -5.90 -22.37
C ASN A 302 2.73 -6.99 -21.91
N ASN A 303 1.58 -6.60 -21.35
CA ASN A 303 0.57 -7.49 -20.76
C ASN A 303 1.10 -8.43 -19.65
N GLY A 304 2.22 -8.08 -19.01
CA GLY A 304 2.89 -8.92 -18.00
C GLY A 304 3.93 -9.88 -18.59
N ASP A 305 4.09 -9.92 -19.91
CA ASP A 305 5.07 -10.78 -20.57
C ASP A 305 6.47 -10.15 -20.52
N LEU A 306 7.49 -10.96 -20.20
CA LEU A 306 8.88 -10.54 -20.35
C LEU A 306 9.17 -10.19 -21.81
N ARG A 307 10.03 -9.20 -22.03
CA ARG A 307 10.38 -8.75 -23.37
C ARG A 307 10.98 -9.85 -24.23
N ASN A 308 11.89 -10.61 -23.62
CA ASN A 308 12.62 -11.73 -24.21
C ASN A 308 13.01 -12.66 -23.06
N ASP A 309 12.84 -13.97 -23.23
CA ASP A 309 13.07 -15.01 -22.22
C ASP A 309 14.50 -15.59 -22.26
N GLY A 310 15.41 -14.93 -22.97
CA GLY A 310 16.82 -15.32 -23.02
C GLY A 310 17.64 -14.94 -21.76
N PRO A 311 18.93 -15.33 -21.72
CA PRO A 311 19.76 -15.23 -20.52
C PRO A 311 19.90 -13.79 -20.02
N VAL A 312 19.98 -13.66 -18.69
CA VAL A 312 20.30 -12.39 -18.03
C VAL A 312 21.71 -11.91 -18.40
N GLY A 313 21.86 -10.61 -18.59
CA GLY A 313 23.11 -9.92 -18.91
C GLY A 313 23.18 -8.55 -18.25
N ALA A 314 24.38 -7.96 -18.25
CA ALA A 314 24.63 -6.60 -17.77
C ALA A 314 25.49 -5.82 -18.78
N GLU A 315 25.18 -4.55 -18.99
CA GLU A 315 25.89 -3.69 -19.94
C GLU A 315 26.05 -2.27 -19.40
N LEU A 316 27.25 -1.69 -19.54
CA LEU A 316 27.43 -0.25 -19.31
C LEU A 316 26.97 0.51 -20.56
N ILE A 317 25.92 1.32 -20.40
CA ILE A 317 25.35 2.14 -21.48
C ILE A 317 26.19 3.39 -21.71
N TRP A 318 26.48 4.12 -20.64
CA TRP A 318 27.38 5.25 -20.66
C TRP A 318 28.00 5.50 -19.29
N GLN A 319 29.13 6.20 -19.29
CA GLN A 319 29.78 6.83 -18.14
C GLN A 319 30.23 8.23 -18.55
N ASP A 320 30.16 9.20 -17.64
CA ASP A 320 30.59 10.59 -17.89
C ASP A 320 32.11 10.79 -17.75
N VAL A 321 32.79 9.83 -17.12
CA VAL A 321 34.25 9.78 -16.99
C VAL A 321 34.79 8.48 -17.57
N LYS A 322 35.83 8.57 -18.41
CA LYS A 322 36.50 7.40 -18.99
C LYS A 322 37.01 6.46 -17.92
N SER A 323 36.70 5.18 -18.08
CA SER A 323 37.08 4.10 -17.18
C SER A 323 36.68 4.36 -15.72
N LEU A 324 35.54 5.03 -15.50
CA LEU A 324 34.90 5.08 -14.19
C LEU A 324 34.53 3.66 -13.74
N ILE A 325 33.99 2.88 -14.67
CA ILE A 325 33.74 1.43 -14.58
C ILE A 325 34.42 0.77 -15.78
N THR A 326 35.20 -0.29 -15.55
CA THR A 326 35.84 -1.09 -16.61
C THR A 326 35.11 -2.41 -16.79
N LYS A 327 35.41 -3.13 -17.88
CA LYS A 327 34.78 -4.43 -18.18
C LYS A 327 34.99 -5.45 -17.07
N GLU A 328 36.16 -5.47 -16.45
CA GLU A 328 36.50 -6.38 -15.35
C GLU A 328 35.77 -6.02 -14.05
N ASN A 329 35.28 -4.79 -13.96
CA ASN A 329 34.63 -4.22 -12.79
C ASN A 329 33.10 -4.15 -12.91
N LEU A 330 32.53 -4.60 -14.03
CA LEU A 330 31.10 -4.83 -14.20
C LEU A 330 30.85 -6.34 -14.21
N ILE A 331 30.38 -6.86 -13.07
CA ILE A 331 30.29 -8.30 -12.83
C ILE A 331 28.81 -8.67 -12.66
N LEU A 332 28.34 -9.61 -13.49
CA LEU A 332 27.04 -10.25 -13.29
C LEU A 332 27.22 -11.53 -12.49
N ASN A 333 26.64 -11.58 -11.30
CA ASN A 333 26.60 -12.78 -10.45
C ASN A 333 25.27 -13.49 -10.71
N VAL A 334 25.30 -14.48 -11.61
CA VAL A 334 24.12 -15.28 -11.96
C VAL A 334 23.77 -16.21 -10.79
N ASP A 335 22.53 -16.14 -10.32
CA ASP A 335 22.02 -17.07 -9.32
C ASP A 335 21.73 -18.43 -9.98
N PRO A 336 22.16 -19.55 -9.39
CA PRO A 336 22.03 -20.88 -10.01
C PRO A 336 20.59 -21.42 -10.01
N THR A 337 19.67 -20.79 -9.28
CA THR A 337 18.28 -21.25 -9.13
C THR A 337 17.31 -20.45 -10.01
N SER A 338 17.54 -19.15 -10.17
CA SER A 338 16.69 -18.29 -10.99
C SER A 338 17.42 -17.01 -11.41
N ASP A 339 17.35 -16.67 -12.70
CA ASP A 339 17.99 -15.47 -13.25
C ASP A 339 17.51 -14.18 -12.55
N ASP A 340 16.25 -14.13 -12.09
CA ASP A 340 15.68 -12.96 -11.41
C ASP A 340 16.19 -12.74 -9.97
N LEU A 341 16.92 -13.71 -9.41
CA LEU A 341 17.64 -13.60 -8.14
C LEU A 341 19.11 -13.18 -8.34
N SER A 342 19.56 -13.04 -9.59
CA SER A 342 20.92 -12.60 -9.90
C SER A 342 21.21 -11.18 -9.40
N THR A 343 22.49 -10.86 -9.27
CA THR A 343 22.94 -9.52 -8.87
C THR A 343 23.99 -8.98 -9.83
N ILE A 344 24.13 -7.67 -9.89
CA ILE A 344 25.22 -6.98 -10.58
C ILE A 344 26.11 -6.34 -9.51
N THR A 345 27.41 -6.59 -9.59
CA THR A 345 28.43 -5.86 -8.83
C THR A 345 29.14 -4.88 -9.74
N VAL A 346 29.18 -3.62 -9.32
CA VAL A 346 29.93 -2.55 -9.97
C VAL A 346 31.05 -2.12 -9.05
N LYS A 347 32.30 -2.19 -9.52
CA LYS A 347 33.47 -1.63 -8.86
C LYS A 347 33.94 -0.37 -9.56
N THR A 348 34.18 0.68 -8.79
CA THR A 348 34.51 2.00 -9.35
C THR A 348 36.00 2.29 -9.29
N LYS A 349 36.44 3.27 -10.09
CA LYS A 349 37.83 3.71 -10.12
C LYS A 349 38.19 4.53 -8.86
N PRO A 350 39.28 4.20 -8.15
CA PRO A 350 39.70 4.95 -6.96
C PRO A 350 39.93 6.44 -7.24
N GLY A 351 39.40 7.29 -6.36
CA GLY A 351 39.58 8.74 -6.40
C GLY A 351 38.94 9.45 -7.60
N VAL A 352 38.06 8.76 -8.34
CA VAL A 352 37.34 9.34 -9.47
C VAL A 352 35.84 9.28 -9.21
N GLU A 353 35.24 10.46 -9.07
CA GLU A 353 33.79 10.64 -9.02
C GLU A 353 33.20 10.76 -10.42
N GLY A 354 31.90 10.44 -10.55
CA GLY A 354 31.17 10.54 -11.80
C GLY A 354 29.82 9.84 -11.73
N ASN A 355 29.18 9.73 -12.88
CA ASN A 355 27.92 9.04 -13.08
C ASN A 355 28.06 7.99 -14.17
N ALA A 356 27.30 6.91 -14.03
CA ALA A 356 27.19 5.87 -15.04
C ALA A 356 25.77 5.32 -15.11
N LEU A 357 25.44 4.71 -16.25
CA LEU A 357 24.18 4.02 -16.48
C LEU A 357 24.46 2.58 -16.85
N VAL A 358 24.00 1.65 -16.01
CA VAL A 358 24.14 0.21 -16.21
C VAL A 358 22.79 -0.39 -16.53
N ALA A 359 22.70 -1.16 -17.61
CA ALA A 359 21.49 -1.87 -18.01
C ALA A 359 21.52 -3.34 -17.60
N VAL A 360 20.35 -3.85 -17.24
CA VAL A 360 20.06 -5.28 -17.28
C VAL A 360 19.58 -5.62 -18.68
N THR A 361 20.04 -6.75 -19.22
CA THR A 361 19.56 -7.30 -20.48
C THR A 361 18.93 -8.66 -20.28
N MET A 362 17.89 -8.98 -21.02
CA MET A 362 17.29 -10.33 -21.10
C MET A 362 17.30 -10.77 -22.56
N GLY A 363 17.95 -11.88 -22.87
CA GLY A 363 18.10 -12.35 -24.24
C GLY A 363 18.78 -11.35 -25.19
N GLY A 364 19.65 -10.50 -24.64
CA GLY A 364 20.36 -9.43 -25.37
C GLY A 364 19.60 -8.11 -25.48
N ASP A 365 18.34 -8.07 -25.09
CA ASP A 365 17.52 -6.86 -25.10
C ASP A 365 17.63 -6.12 -23.76
N LYS A 366 17.83 -4.80 -23.78
CA LYS A 366 17.83 -3.95 -22.58
C LYS A 366 16.42 -3.90 -21.97
N THR A 367 16.30 -4.14 -20.67
CA THR A 367 14.99 -4.26 -20.00
C THR A 367 14.82 -3.29 -18.85
N TRP A 368 15.91 -2.85 -18.23
CA TRP A 368 15.92 -1.87 -17.16
C TRP A 368 17.30 -1.23 -17.04
N VAL A 369 17.38 -0.05 -16.42
CA VAL A 369 18.64 0.63 -16.15
C VAL A 369 18.73 1.11 -14.71
N TYR A 370 19.96 1.19 -14.22
CA TYR A 370 20.30 1.69 -12.91
C TYR A 370 21.33 2.82 -13.05
N HIS A 371 21.07 3.92 -12.35
CA HIS A 371 22.03 5.00 -12.20
C HIS A 371 23.07 4.62 -11.15
N ILE A 372 24.34 4.65 -11.52
CA ILE A 372 25.45 4.50 -10.57
C ILE A 372 26.01 5.90 -10.31
N TRP A 373 25.86 6.37 -9.08
CA TRP A 373 26.35 7.68 -8.63
C TRP A 373 27.63 7.48 -7.81
N VAL A 374 28.77 7.77 -8.44
CA VAL A 374 30.09 7.56 -7.84
C VAL A 374 30.53 8.83 -7.14
N THR A 375 30.43 8.85 -5.80
CA THR A 375 30.69 10.04 -4.98
C THR A 375 30.96 9.67 -3.53
N ASP A 376 31.72 10.51 -2.81
CA ASP A 376 31.92 10.39 -1.36
C ASP A 376 30.75 10.98 -0.54
N PHE A 377 29.71 11.49 -1.19
CA PHE A 377 28.49 12.00 -0.57
C PHE A 377 27.78 10.92 0.25
N ASP A 378 27.46 11.25 1.51
CA ASP A 378 26.57 10.47 2.37
C ASP A 378 25.20 11.15 2.44
N PRO A 379 24.16 10.61 1.80
CA PRO A 379 22.86 11.26 1.75
C PRO A 379 22.21 11.37 3.13
N ASP A 380 22.54 10.51 4.08
CA ASP A 380 21.90 10.50 5.41
C ASP A 380 22.52 11.52 6.37
N SER A 381 23.78 11.90 6.14
CA SER A 381 24.49 12.90 6.94
C SER A 381 24.38 14.32 6.38
N ASN A 382 23.95 14.47 5.12
CA ASN A 382 23.93 15.72 4.39
C ASN A 382 22.51 16.09 3.97
N VAL A 383 21.74 16.58 4.95
CA VAL A 383 20.29 16.77 4.83
C VAL A 383 19.79 18.15 5.24
N ALA A 384 18.56 18.47 4.80
CA ALA A 384 17.82 19.66 5.17
C ALA A 384 16.37 19.29 5.57
N GLU A 385 15.96 19.65 6.78
CA GLU A 385 14.60 19.40 7.30
C GLU A 385 13.62 20.48 6.84
N VAL A 386 12.44 20.08 6.36
CA VAL A 386 11.38 20.99 5.92
C VAL A 386 10.07 20.58 6.56
N ASP A 387 9.50 21.49 7.34
CA ASP A 387 8.12 21.48 7.80
C ASP A 387 7.29 22.27 6.78
N ASN A 388 6.35 21.62 6.09
CA ASN A 388 5.60 22.25 5.01
C ASN A 388 4.33 22.95 5.48
N ASN A 389 3.88 22.67 6.72
CA ASN A 389 2.62 23.15 7.27
C ASN A 389 2.82 24.12 8.47
N GLY A 390 4.03 24.23 9.01
CA GLY A 390 4.42 25.10 10.11
C GLY A 390 4.01 24.60 11.50
N ASP A 391 3.73 23.30 11.68
CA ASP A 391 3.32 22.70 12.96
C ASP A 391 4.47 22.44 13.95
N GLY A 392 5.72 22.69 13.51
CA GLY A 392 6.93 22.52 14.30
C GLY A 392 7.56 21.13 14.20
N ASN A 393 7.00 20.23 13.39
CA ASN A 393 7.60 18.93 13.10
C ASN A 393 8.04 18.86 11.62
N PRO A 394 9.28 18.42 11.33
CA PRO A 394 9.71 18.20 9.95
C PRO A 394 8.80 17.21 9.23
N ASP A 395 8.33 17.59 8.05
CA ASP A 395 7.54 16.74 7.16
C ASP A 395 8.41 15.97 6.17
N TYR A 396 9.53 16.58 5.78
CA TYR A 396 10.47 16.09 4.80
C TYR A 396 11.90 16.28 5.29
N ILE A 397 12.76 15.34 4.93
CA ILE A 397 14.21 15.45 5.05
C ILE A 397 14.77 15.40 3.63
N PHE A 398 15.23 16.52 3.09
CA PHE A 398 15.81 16.63 1.75
C PHE A 398 17.29 16.28 1.75
N MET A 399 17.79 15.69 0.66
CA MET A 399 19.22 15.68 0.36
C MET A 399 19.74 17.12 0.15
N ASP A 400 21.00 17.39 0.49
CA ASP A 400 21.64 18.69 0.26
C ASP A 400 21.94 18.99 -1.23
N ARG A 401 21.94 17.98 -2.09
CA ARG A 401 22.29 18.07 -3.51
C ARG A 401 21.30 17.33 -4.41
N ASN A 402 21.37 17.65 -5.70
CA ASN A 402 20.54 16.99 -6.70
C ASN A 402 21.09 15.58 -6.98
N LEU A 403 20.21 14.70 -7.45
CA LEU A 403 20.57 13.34 -7.80
C LEU A 403 21.67 13.34 -8.89
N GLY A 404 22.80 12.67 -8.62
CA GLY A 404 23.96 12.62 -9.50
C GLY A 404 24.88 13.84 -9.47
N ALA A 405 24.63 14.82 -8.58
CA ALA A 405 25.54 15.95 -8.38
C ALA A 405 26.82 15.52 -7.66
N LEU A 406 27.96 16.10 -8.00
CA LEU A 406 29.25 15.73 -7.38
C LEU A 406 29.69 16.74 -6.30
N THR A 407 28.90 17.78 -6.06
CA THR A 407 29.13 18.77 -5.00
C THR A 407 27.83 19.50 -4.67
N SER A 408 27.71 20.01 -3.45
CA SER A 408 26.64 20.94 -3.04
C SER A 408 27.01 22.41 -3.25
N ASP A 409 28.24 22.70 -3.71
CA ASP A 409 28.68 24.07 -4.04
C ASP A 409 27.89 24.62 -5.23
N VAL A 410 26.96 25.54 -4.93
CA VAL A 410 26.07 26.18 -5.90
C VAL A 410 26.82 27.02 -6.96
N THR A 411 28.10 27.32 -6.76
CA THR A 411 28.90 28.05 -7.77
C THR A 411 29.55 27.11 -8.78
N ASN A 412 29.48 25.80 -8.53
CA ASN A 412 30.18 24.80 -9.30
C ASN A 412 29.21 24.09 -10.28
N PRO A 413 29.50 24.01 -11.59
CA PRO A 413 28.68 23.27 -12.55
C PRO A 413 28.45 21.81 -12.17
N ARG A 414 29.37 21.22 -11.38
CA ARG A 414 29.27 19.87 -10.85
C ARG A 414 28.10 19.68 -9.87
N SER A 415 27.43 20.75 -9.45
CA SER A 415 26.30 20.74 -8.52
C SER A 415 24.93 20.53 -9.18
N VAL A 416 24.84 20.64 -10.51
CA VAL A 416 23.60 20.51 -11.27
C VAL A 416 22.98 19.12 -11.09
N GLY A 417 23.81 18.08 -11.17
CA GLY A 417 23.37 16.68 -11.16
C GLY A 417 22.82 16.23 -12.51
N MET A 418 22.00 15.19 -12.48
CA MET A 418 21.43 14.53 -13.65
C MET A 418 20.01 15.04 -13.93
N TYR A 419 19.55 14.89 -15.16
CA TYR A 419 18.19 15.26 -15.57
C TYR A 419 17.31 14.03 -15.71
N TYR A 420 16.05 14.14 -15.30
CA TYR A 420 15.06 13.05 -15.42
C TYR A 420 13.79 13.58 -16.04
N GLN A 421 13.18 12.86 -16.99
CA GLN A 421 11.85 13.23 -17.49
C GLN A 421 10.80 12.90 -16.42
N GLY A 422 9.73 13.70 -16.29
CA GLY A 422 8.70 13.51 -15.26
C GLY A 422 8.12 12.10 -15.23
N GLY A 423 8.27 11.35 -14.13
CA GLY A 423 7.86 9.95 -14.02
C GLY A 423 8.82 8.91 -14.63
N ASN A 424 9.96 9.34 -15.17
CA ASN A 424 11.00 8.50 -15.75
C ASN A 424 12.14 8.25 -14.75
N GLY A 425 12.57 7.00 -14.60
CA GLY A 425 13.70 6.64 -13.73
C GLY A 425 15.08 6.79 -14.37
N THR A 426 15.16 7.02 -15.68
CA THR A 426 16.43 7.04 -16.43
C THR A 426 17.09 8.42 -16.38
N PRO A 427 18.36 8.52 -15.93
CA PRO A 427 19.11 9.77 -15.94
C PRO A 427 19.61 10.14 -17.34
N TYR A 428 19.56 11.44 -17.64
CA TYR A 428 20.23 12.08 -18.77
C TYR A 428 21.35 12.99 -18.27
N PRO A 429 22.48 13.06 -19.00
CA PRO A 429 23.66 13.75 -18.52
C PRO A 429 23.39 15.25 -18.34
N GLY A 430 23.73 15.75 -17.15
CA GLY A 430 23.74 17.20 -16.86
C GLY A 430 25.11 17.77 -16.55
N PHE A 431 26.14 16.92 -16.53
CA PHE A 431 27.47 17.27 -16.10
C PHE A 431 28.41 17.59 -17.27
N THR A 432 28.87 18.85 -17.34
CA THR A 432 30.09 19.25 -18.06
C THR A 432 30.81 20.34 -17.25
N ASP A 433 32.02 20.72 -17.64
CA ASP A 433 32.70 21.92 -17.15
C ASP A 433 32.00 23.23 -17.57
N LYS A 434 30.96 23.13 -18.40
CA LYS A 434 30.11 24.24 -18.82
C LYS A 434 28.76 24.14 -18.11
N PHE A 435 28.25 25.29 -17.69
CA PHE A 435 26.85 25.38 -17.30
C PHE A 435 25.96 24.92 -18.45
N PRO A 436 24.81 24.27 -18.17
CA PRO A 436 23.77 24.00 -19.15
C PRO A 436 23.19 25.32 -19.66
N THR A 437 23.93 26.00 -20.54
CA THR A 437 23.53 27.27 -21.12
C THR A 437 22.54 27.01 -22.24
N ASP A 438 21.58 27.93 -22.40
CA ASP A 438 20.63 27.94 -23.51
C ASP A 438 21.38 27.86 -24.85
N GLY A 439 21.40 26.68 -25.47
CA GLY A 439 22.10 26.41 -26.73
C GLY A 439 22.97 25.15 -26.77
N ALA A 440 23.40 24.61 -25.61
CA ALA A 440 24.09 23.32 -25.58
C ALA A 440 23.10 22.18 -25.87
N VAL A 441 23.54 21.19 -26.68
CA VAL A 441 22.75 19.99 -26.99
C VAL A 441 23.34 18.80 -26.23
N ILE A 442 22.50 17.87 -25.80
CA ILE A 442 22.91 16.69 -25.01
C ILE A 442 24.01 15.87 -25.71
N THR A 443 23.98 15.79 -27.05
CA THR A 443 24.99 15.10 -27.87
C THR A 443 26.40 15.68 -27.73
N GLU A 444 26.54 16.88 -27.19
CA GLU A 444 27.83 17.53 -26.94
C GLU A 444 28.38 17.23 -25.54
N ILE A 445 27.58 16.64 -24.64
CA ILE A 445 28.05 16.20 -23.33
C ILE A 445 28.90 14.94 -23.52
N PRO A 446 30.19 14.95 -23.10
CA PRO A 446 31.05 13.80 -23.29
C PRO A 446 30.55 12.60 -22.49
N LEU A 447 30.19 11.54 -23.19
CA LEU A 447 29.84 10.25 -22.62
C LEU A 447 30.67 9.15 -23.27
N TYR A 448 30.90 8.07 -22.52
CA TYR A 448 31.73 6.97 -22.96
C TYR A 448 31.07 5.62 -22.71
N ASP A 449 31.24 4.67 -23.63
CA ASP A 449 30.87 3.27 -23.40
C ASP A 449 31.95 2.55 -22.56
N ILE A 450 31.78 1.24 -22.38
CA ILE A 450 32.73 0.37 -21.67
C ILE A 450 34.13 0.34 -22.29
N ASP A 451 34.23 0.60 -23.61
CA ASP A 451 35.48 0.64 -24.37
C ASP A 451 36.06 2.07 -24.45
N ASN A 452 35.51 3.03 -23.71
CA ASN A 452 35.83 4.45 -23.76
C ASN A 452 35.56 5.16 -25.11
N LYS A 453 34.72 4.58 -25.97
CA LYS A 453 34.27 5.22 -27.21
C LYS A 453 33.17 6.22 -26.89
N ALA A 454 33.10 7.30 -27.65
CA ALA A 454 32.10 8.33 -27.45
C ALA A 454 30.69 7.76 -27.66
N VAL A 455 29.79 8.04 -26.72
CA VAL A 455 28.36 7.74 -26.79
C VAL A 455 27.61 9.05 -26.93
N ALA A 456 26.53 9.05 -27.71
CA ALA A 456 25.65 10.22 -27.84
C ALA A 456 24.26 9.85 -27.32
N ILE A 457 23.65 10.78 -26.59
CA ILE A 457 22.21 10.72 -26.32
C ILE A 457 21.48 11.03 -27.62
N LYS A 458 20.55 10.18 -27.99
CA LYS A 458 19.70 10.35 -29.17
C LYS A 458 18.46 11.12 -28.77
N THR A 459 17.93 11.90 -29.69
CA THR A 459 16.62 12.55 -29.54
C THR A 459 15.69 12.04 -30.62
N ASP A 460 14.46 11.67 -30.26
CA ASP A 460 13.45 11.32 -31.26
C ASP A 460 12.04 11.50 -30.69
N ASN A 461 11.08 11.73 -31.58
CA ASN A 461 9.71 12.03 -31.23
C ASN A 461 9.03 10.83 -30.55
N ILE A 462 8.12 11.12 -29.62
CA ILE A 462 7.21 10.12 -29.04
C ILE A 462 6.46 9.41 -30.16
N TRP A 463 6.37 8.10 -30.05
CA TRP A 463 5.68 7.27 -31.02
C TRP A 463 4.21 7.16 -30.66
N ASN A 464 3.35 7.87 -31.40
CA ASN A 464 1.87 7.79 -31.35
C ASN A 464 1.26 7.78 -29.93
N ASP A 465 -0.01 7.38 -29.80
CA ASP A 465 -0.74 7.31 -28.52
C ASP A 465 -0.70 5.91 -27.88
N ASN A 466 0.41 5.18 -28.03
CA ASN A 466 0.60 3.87 -27.41
C ASN A 466 1.65 3.94 -26.30
N TYR A 467 1.19 4.22 -25.07
CA TYR A 467 2.03 4.32 -23.87
C TYR A 467 2.83 3.05 -23.58
N GLY A 468 2.30 1.86 -23.90
CA GLY A 468 3.05 0.60 -23.81
C GLY A 468 4.24 0.56 -24.77
N GLN A 469 4.04 0.91 -26.05
CA GLN A 469 5.13 1.02 -27.02
C GLN A 469 6.13 2.10 -26.61
N GLY A 470 5.65 3.28 -26.16
CA GLY A 470 6.50 4.36 -25.68
C GLY A 470 7.40 3.93 -24.53
N MET A 471 6.83 3.24 -23.53
CA MET A 471 7.57 2.69 -22.40
C MET A 471 8.58 1.62 -22.84
N ARG A 472 8.16 0.65 -23.68
CA ARG A 472 9.08 -0.37 -24.21
C ARG A 472 10.25 0.32 -24.88
N ARG A 473 9.99 1.23 -25.83
CA ARG A 473 11.02 1.98 -26.55
C ARG A 473 12.03 2.63 -25.61
N HIS A 474 11.55 3.28 -24.55
CA HIS A 474 12.41 3.85 -23.51
C HIS A 474 13.32 2.81 -22.84
N LEU A 475 12.72 1.71 -22.36
CA LEU A 475 13.47 0.63 -21.71
C LEU A 475 14.47 -0.04 -22.68
N THR A 476 14.12 -0.10 -23.98
CA THR A 476 14.93 -0.74 -25.03
C THR A 476 16.13 0.09 -25.49
N ASP A 477 16.03 1.42 -25.44
CA ASP A 477 17.06 2.37 -25.85
C ASP A 477 17.24 3.44 -24.77
N PRO A 478 17.97 3.14 -23.68
CA PRO A 478 18.16 4.07 -22.57
C PRO A 478 19.02 5.30 -22.93
N THR A 479 19.56 5.37 -24.16
CA THR A 479 20.20 6.58 -24.69
C THR A 479 19.22 7.50 -25.40
N LEU A 480 17.95 7.11 -25.53
CA LEU A 480 16.93 7.90 -26.20
C LEU A 480 16.26 8.88 -25.23
N PHE A 481 16.44 10.16 -25.49
CA PHE A 481 15.62 11.23 -24.96
C PHE A 481 14.40 11.43 -25.85
N MET A 482 13.20 11.22 -25.31
CA MET A 482 11.99 11.33 -26.11
C MET A 482 11.53 12.78 -26.20
N THR A 483 11.37 13.25 -27.43
CA THR A 483 10.98 14.61 -27.77
C THR A 483 9.51 14.68 -28.18
N SER A 484 8.95 15.89 -28.20
CA SER A 484 7.60 16.11 -28.70
C SER A 484 7.47 17.36 -29.56
N SER A 485 6.39 17.46 -30.35
CA SER A 485 6.13 18.62 -31.20
C SER A 485 5.40 19.75 -30.48
N GLY A 486 4.95 19.54 -29.23
CA GLY A 486 4.26 20.55 -28.43
C GLY A 486 3.95 20.11 -26.99
N GLU A 487 3.22 20.96 -26.27
CA GLU A 487 2.64 20.65 -24.97
C GLU A 487 1.17 20.22 -25.13
N PRO A 488 0.60 19.39 -24.23
CA PRO A 488 1.13 18.93 -22.94
C PRO A 488 1.64 17.48 -22.98
N PHE A 489 2.43 17.06 -23.96
CA PHE A 489 2.81 15.64 -24.13
C PHE A 489 3.79 15.13 -23.04
N SER A 490 3.91 13.80 -22.84
CA SER A 490 4.91 13.17 -21.96
C SER A 490 5.92 12.35 -22.76
N TRP A 491 6.93 11.79 -22.11
CA TRP A 491 7.91 10.92 -22.77
C TRP A 491 7.29 9.59 -23.28
N ILE A 492 6.12 9.14 -22.81
CA ILE A 492 5.48 7.91 -23.30
C ILE A 492 4.18 8.10 -24.09
N SER A 493 3.57 9.29 -24.09
CA SER A 493 2.25 9.49 -24.69
C SER A 493 2.01 10.94 -25.14
N GLN A 494 1.27 11.09 -26.25
CA GLN A 494 0.67 12.36 -26.65
C GLN A 494 -0.75 12.54 -26.09
N GLY A 495 -1.37 11.48 -25.59
CA GLY A 495 -2.73 11.50 -25.02
C GLY A 495 -2.75 12.03 -23.58
N ALA A 496 -3.46 13.15 -23.35
CA ALA A 496 -3.67 13.73 -22.02
C ALA A 496 -4.51 12.83 -21.08
N GLN A 497 -5.22 11.86 -21.64
CA GLN A 497 -6.01 10.86 -20.91
C GLN A 497 -5.34 9.50 -21.01
N PHE A 498 -4.91 9.04 -19.88
CA PHE A 498 -4.58 7.66 -19.57
C PHE A 498 -5.15 7.63 -18.06
N ALA A 499 -5.46 6.49 -17.43
CA ALA A 499 -5.82 6.43 -15.99
C ALA A 499 -4.72 6.11 -14.93
N GLU A 500 -3.55 5.57 -15.30
CA GLU A 500 -2.51 4.99 -14.42
C GLU A 500 -1.31 5.93 -14.00
N TRP A 501 -1.40 7.28 -14.02
CA TRP A 501 -0.20 8.17 -13.80
C TRP A 501 0.20 8.29 -12.37
N ALA A 502 -0.76 8.02 -11.49
CA ALA A 502 -0.74 8.49 -10.14
C ALA A 502 0.42 7.94 -9.30
N SER A 503 1.31 7.10 -9.84
CA SER A 503 2.32 6.40 -9.04
C SER A 503 3.66 6.11 -9.77
N PHE A 504 4.04 6.86 -10.82
CA PHE A 504 5.35 6.63 -11.47
C PHE A 504 6.53 6.87 -10.50
N TRP A 505 6.61 8.08 -9.94
CA TRP A 505 7.61 8.43 -8.93
C TRP A 505 7.07 8.36 -7.51
N SER A 506 5.86 8.85 -7.27
CA SER A 506 5.21 8.76 -5.96
C SER A 506 3.70 8.61 -6.12
N ASP A 507 3.07 7.86 -5.22
CA ASP A 507 1.62 7.82 -5.10
C ASP A 507 1.11 9.02 -4.31
N GLU A 508 0.29 9.87 -4.91
CA GLU A 508 -0.24 11.06 -4.23
C GLU A 508 -1.24 10.76 -3.12
N THR A 509 -1.95 9.63 -3.20
CA THR A 509 -2.97 9.25 -2.23
C THR A 509 -2.33 8.66 -0.97
N THR A 510 -1.31 7.82 -1.16
CA THR A 510 -0.64 7.14 -0.06
C THR A 510 0.65 7.82 0.39
N GLY A 511 1.25 8.66 -0.46
CA GLY A 511 2.57 9.25 -0.25
C GLY A 511 3.72 8.27 -0.48
N GLU A 512 3.44 7.08 -1.03
CA GLU A 512 4.43 6.01 -1.18
C GLU A 512 5.31 6.20 -2.42
N LYS A 513 6.51 5.61 -2.38
CA LYS A 513 7.46 5.61 -3.51
C LYS A 513 6.91 4.78 -4.67
N GLY A 514 7.11 5.26 -5.89
CA GLY A 514 6.74 4.61 -7.14
C GLY A 514 7.89 3.79 -7.74
N ILE A 515 7.56 2.85 -8.64
CA ILE A 515 8.53 1.91 -9.23
C ILE A 515 9.62 2.60 -10.05
N PHE A 516 9.27 3.71 -10.71
CA PHE A 516 10.15 4.50 -11.59
C PHE A 516 10.83 5.65 -10.86
N ASP A 517 10.62 5.79 -9.56
CA ASP A 517 11.30 6.80 -8.75
C ASP A 517 12.83 6.66 -8.88
N PRO A 518 13.56 7.68 -9.35
CA PRO A 518 14.98 7.55 -9.66
C PRO A 518 15.88 7.45 -8.42
N SER A 519 15.32 7.58 -7.21
CA SER A 519 16.09 7.85 -6.00
C SER A 519 16.85 6.62 -5.46
N PRO A 520 17.91 6.86 -4.66
CA PRO A 520 18.62 5.83 -3.91
C PRO A 520 17.76 5.09 -2.87
N GLU A 521 18.36 4.10 -2.22
CA GLU A 521 17.72 3.30 -1.19
C GLU A 521 17.27 4.19 -0.02
N GLY A 522 16.03 4.04 0.44
CA GLY A 522 15.47 4.84 1.53
C GLY A 522 15.10 6.28 1.18
N TRP A 523 15.29 6.70 -0.07
CA TRP A 523 14.98 8.05 -0.58
C TRP A 523 13.91 8.00 -1.67
N MET A 524 13.18 9.08 -1.90
CA MET A 524 12.19 9.20 -2.98
C MET A 524 12.07 10.64 -3.50
N VAL A 525 11.47 10.84 -4.67
CA VAL A 525 11.07 12.18 -5.15
C VAL A 525 9.92 12.67 -4.27
N PRO A 526 9.93 13.94 -3.83
CA PRO A 526 8.97 14.43 -2.85
C PRO A 526 7.55 14.42 -3.39
N ALA A 527 6.63 13.77 -2.69
CA ALA A 527 5.19 13.87 -2.92
C ALA A 527 4.58 15.01 -2.09
N TYR A 528 3.37 15.43 -2.43
CA TYR A 528 2.60 16.31 -1.55
C TYR A 528 2.28 15.58 -0.25
N LYS A 529 2.31 16.33 0.85
CA LYS A 529 1.96 15.87 2.20
C LYS A 529 1.16 16.96 2.86
N ASN A 530 0.20 16.58 3.71
CA ASN A 530 -0.71 17.53 4.36
C ASN A 530 -1.55 18.34 3.34
N ASN A 531 -1.76 17.81 2.12
CA ASN A 531 -2.33 18.53 0.96
C ASN A 531 -1.56 19.79 0.55
N LEU A 532 -0.27 19.85 0.89
CA LEU A 532 0.61 20.97 0.59
C LEU A 532 1.81 20.48 -0.21
N SER A 533 2.32 21.38 -1.05
CA SER A 533 3.55 21.15 -1.78
C SER A 533 4.72 20.92 -0.80
N PRO A 534 5.71 20.08 -1.16
CA PRO A 534 6.95 19.95 -0.40
C PRO A 534 7.72 21.28 -0.27
N TRP A 535 7.41 22.29 -1.09
CA TRP A 535 8.05 23.60 -1.06
C TRP A 535 7.13 24.72 -0.56
N ASN A 536 5.99 24.38 0.06
CA ASN A 536 4.99 25.36 0.49
C ASN A 536 5.58 26.49 1.36
N SER A 537 6.53 26.15 2.23
CA SER A 537 7.21 27.09 3.13
C SER A 537 8.07 28.14 2.40
N PHE A 538 8.38 27.93 1.11
CA PHE A 538 9.17 28.87 0.29
C PHE A 538 8.29 29.82 -0.56
N LEU A 539 6.97 29.65 -0.59
CA LEU A 539 6.07 30.40 -1.48
C LEU A 539 5.52 31.71 -0.89
N SER A 540 5.62 31.91 0.43
CA SER A 540 4.80 32.91 1.15
C SER A 540 5.58 33.96 1.94
N GLY A 541 6.92 34.03 1.82
CA GLY A 541 7.73 34.99 2.57
C GLY A 541 7.66 34.81 4.10
N ASN A 542 7.22 33.63 4.57
CA ASN A 542 7.33 33.21 5.96
C ASN A 542 8.80 33.24 6.41
N ASP A 543 9.04 33.27 7.73
CA ASP A 543 10.36 33.06 8.33
C ASP A 543 10.89 31.69 7.86
N SER A 544 11.60 31.69 6.74
CA SER A 544 12.14 30.50 6.12
C SER A 544 13.15 29.88 7.09
N ILE A 545 12.93 28.64 7.50
CA ILE A 545 13.88 27.93 8.36
C ILE A 545 15.18 27.64 7.58
N ILE A 546 15.12 27.65 6.23
CA ILE A 546 16.22 27.31 5.31
C ILE A 546 16.20 28.25 4.08
N ASP A 547 17.36 28.83 3.71
CA ASP A 547 17.50 29.69 2.52
C ASP A 547 17.77 28.84 1.25
N PRO A 548 16.83 28.78 0.29
CA PRO A 548 16.96 27.92 -0.87
C PRO A 548 18.13 28.29 -1.79
N THR A 549 18.57 29.55 -1.79
CA THR A 549 19.70 30.00 -2.62
C THR A 549 21.06 29.52 -2.10
N THR A 550 21.11 29.09 -0.83
CA THR A 550 22.31 28.54 -0.18
C THR A 550 22.24 27.02 -0.02
N VAL A 551 21.05 26.44 -0.06
CA VAL A 551 20.81 25.02 0.19
C VAL A 551 20.54 24.21 -1.07
N TYR A 552 20.04 24.85 -2.13
CA TYR A 552 19.79 24.18 -3.39
C TYR A 552 20.78 24.70 -4.47
N PRO A 553 21.49 23.79 -5.17
CA PRO A 553 22.43 24.09 -6.22
C PRO A 553 21.72 24.55 -7.48
N VAL A 554 22.54 24.94 -8.47
CA VAL A 554 22.06 25.36 -9.78
C VAL A 554 21.18 24.27 -10.37
N GLY A 555 20.03 24.69 -10.88
CA GLY A 555 19.11 23.83 -11.61
C GLY A 555 19.15 24.17 -13.10
N GLY A 556 18.62 23.27 -13.91
CA GLY A 556 18.43 23.50 -15.32
C GLY A 556 17.26 22.68 -15.84
N ARG A 557 16.80 23.04 -17.03
CA ARG A 557 15.83 22.21 -17.75
C ARG A 557 16.42 21.75 -19.05
N MET A 558 16.18 20.49 -19.33
CA MET A 558 16.25 19.96 -20.68
C MET A 558 14.84 20.02 -21.25
N ARG A 559 14.68 20.83 -22.30
CA ARG A 559 13.41 20.98 -23.00
C ARG A 559 13.07 19.69 -23.73
N PHE A 560 11.78 19.50 -24.00
CA PHE A 560 11.28 18.40 -24.80
C PHE A 560 11.86 18.36 -26.23
N ASP A 561 12.56 19.39 -26.72
CA ASP A 561 13.27 19.37 -28.01
C ASP A 561 14.73 18.86 -27.89
N GLY A 562 15.13 18.42 -26.70
CA GLY A 562 16.47 17.92 -26.39
C GLY A 562 17.52 19.01 -26.19
N LYS A 563 17.13 20.29 -26.10
CA LYS A 563 18.05 21.40 -25.81
C LYS A 563 17.99 21.81 -24.35
N PHE A 564 19.14 22.19 -23.81
CA PHE A 564 19.18 22.83 -22.50
C PHE A 564 18.55 24.23 -22.56
N GLY A 565 17.87 24.60 -21.48
CA GLY A 565 17.33 25.93 -21.23
C GLY A 565 17.88 26.47 -19.90
N ASN A 566 18.20 27.76 -19.90
CA ASN A 566 18.67 28.50 -18.71
C ASN A 566 17.49 28.86 -17.80
N CYS A 567 17.62 28.72 -16.47
CA CYS A 567 16.53 28.96 -15.52
C CYS A 567 16.96 29.43 -14.12
N ASP A 568 18.11 30.08 -13.95
CA ASP A 568 18.54 30.62 -12.64
C ASP A 568 18.67 29.56 -11.53
N HIS A 569 18.67 29.99 -10.26
CA HIS A 569 18.86 29.10 -9.12
C HIS A 569 17.60 28.24 -8.90
N VAL A 570 17.79 26.91 -8.98
CA VAL A 570 16.91 25.83 -8.48
C VAL A 570 15.61 25.59 -9.25
N MET A 571 15.58 24.49 -10.03
CA MET A 571 14.36 23.82 -10.49
C MET A 571 14.36 22.36 -10.05
N LEU A 572 13.38 21.94 -9.25
CA LEU A 572 13.30 20.59 -8.66
C LEU A 572 11.91 19.99 -8.85
N PHE A 573 11.82 18.68 -9.08
CA PHE A 573 10.54 17.99 -9.22
C PHE A 573 9.85 17.64 -7.90
N SER A 574 8.52 17.67 -7.96
CA SER A 574 7.61 16.97 -7.06
C SER A 574 7.20 15.70 -7.81
N GLY A 575 7.06 14.58 -7.10
CA GLY A 575 6.50 13.36 -7.66
C GLY A 575 5.04 13.52 -8.07
N THR A 576 4.39 14.58 -7.59
CA THR A 576 3.02 15.02 -7.93
C THR A 576 2.90 15.44 -9.40
N MET A 577 1.83 14.99 -10.05
CA MET A 577 1.54 15.24 -11.45
C MET A 577 0.09 15.68 -11.69
N ASP A 578 -0.09 16.66 -12.57
CA ASP A 578 -1.39 17.08 -13.09
C ASP A 578 -1.49 16.69 -14.57
N GLY A 579 -2.15 15.56 -14.84
CA GLY A 579 -2.13 14.94 -16.16
C GLY A 579 -0.69 14.66 -16.62
N LEU A 580 -0.34 15.10 -17.82
CA LEU A 580 1.01 14.90 -18.38
C LEU A 580 2.01 15.98 -17.94
N LYS A 581 1.76 16.66 -16.82
CA LYS A 581 2.63 17.69 -16.26
C LYS A 581 3.13 17.29 -14.88
N THR A 582 4.35 17.68 -14.58
CA THR A 582 4.94 17.52 -13.24
C THR A 582 5.16 18.89 -12.63
N PHE A 583 4.92 18.99 -11.33
CA PHE A 583 5.18 20.22 -10.60
C PHE A 583 6.68 20.37 -10.32
N ALA A 584 7.18 21.59 -10.48
CA ALA A 584 8.53 21.93 -10.10
C ALA A 584 8.59 23.28 -9.38
N PHE A 585 9.52 23.37 -8.44
CA PHE A 585 9.80 24.62 -7.72
C PHE A 585 10.93 25.37 -8.40
N ASP A 586 10.69 26.65 -8.71
CA ASP A 586 11.64 27.59 -9.30
C ASP A 586 12.01 28.66 -8.27
N ALA A 587 13.31 28.78 -7.94
CA ALA A 587 13.86 29.76 -7.00
C ALA A 587 14.64 30.90 -7.70
N THR A 588 14.03 31.55 -8.68
CA THR A 588 14.59 32.80 -9.24
C THR A 588 14.63 33.97 -8.23
N ASN A 589 15.32 35.04 -8.63
CA ASN A 589 15.46 36.31 -7.91
C ASN A 589 14.12 36.98 -7.54
N THR A 590 13.03 36.57 -8.20
CA THR A 590 11.63 36.89 -7.85
C THR A 590 11.01 35.67 -7.18
N TRP A 591 11.38 35.45 -5.92
CA TRP A 591 11.04 34.35 -5.01
C TRP A 591 9.85 33.42 -5.39
N GLY A 592 10.15 32.11 -5.44
CA GLY A 592 9.29 31.02 -4.95
C GLY A 592 8.04 30.69 -5.77
N GLN A 593 8.21 30.25 -7.02
CA GLN A 593 7.07 29.85 -7.87
C GLN A 593 7.02 28.34 -8.08
N ILE A 594 5.81 27.78 -8.03
CA ILE A 594 5.54 26.43 -8.52
C ILE A 594 5.11 26.54 -9.97
N ASN A 595 5.87 25.89 -10.85
CA ASN A 595 5.61 25.79 -12.28
C ASN A 595 5.21 24.37 -12.65
N ASN A 596 4.37 24.24 -13.69
CA ASN A 596 4.01 22.95 -14.26
C ASN A 596 4.75 22.78 -15.58
N TYR A 597 5.58 21.75 -15.67
CA TYR A 597 6.28 21.40 -16.89
C TYR A 597 5.68 20.13 -17.48
N SER A 598 5.62 20.05 -18.81
CA SER A 598 5.38 18.78 -19.50
C SER A 598 6.34 17.72 -18.96
N ALA A 599 5.82 16.52 -18.72
CA ALA A 599 6.63 15.36 -18.30
C ALA A 599 7.67 14.95 -19.36
N GLY A 600 7.54 15.43 -20.60
CA GLY A 600 8.58 15.29 -21.64
C GLY A 600 9.78 16.21 -21.43
N ASN A 601 9.67 17.27 -20.63
CA ASN A 601 10.83 18.02 -20.15
C ASN A 601 11.54 17.21 -19.06
N ALA A 602 12.85 17.41 -18.95
CA ALA A 602 13.61 16.88 -17.83
C ALA A 602 14.19 18.01 -16.97
N LEU A 603 14.16 17.81 -15.66
CA LEU A 603 14.72 18.70 -14.66
C LEU A 603 15.61 17.88 -13.74
N ASN A 604 16.38 18.59 -12.93
CA ASN A 604 17.10 17.96 -11.84
C ASN A 604 16.11 17.49 -10.78
N VAL A 605 16.41 16.34 -10.18
CA VAL A 605 15.61 15.74 -9.11
C VAL A 605 16.35 15.91 -7.80
N ARG A 606 15.59 16.22 -6.74
CA ARG A 606 16.09 16.11 -5.37
C ARG A 606 15.22 15.16 -4.59
N CYS A 607 15.88 14.25 -3.89
CA CYS A 607 15.22 13.21 -3.14
C CYS A 607 14.98 13.66 -1.70
N VAL A 608 13.96 13.07 -1.08
CA VAL A 608 13.57 13.26 0.31
C VAL A 608 13.37 11.93 1.03
N LYS A 609 13.40 11.96 2.36
CA LYS A 609 12.65 11.04 3.23
C LYS A 609 11.40 11.76 3.72
N ILE A 610 10.26 11.08 3.69
CA ILE A 610 8.99 11.59 4.22
C ILE A 610 8.85 11.11 5.67
N GLN A 611 8.53 12.02 6.60
CA GLN A 611 8.39 11.72 8.04
C GLN A 611 6.98 11.35 8.48
#